data_AF-A0A8I0JKZ1-F1
#
_entry.id   AF-A0A8I0JKZ1-F1
#
_cell.length_a   1.000
_cell.length_b   1.000
_cell.length_c   1.000
_cell.angle_alpha   90.00
_cell.angle_beta   90.00
_cell.angle_gamma   90.00
#
_symmetry.space_group_name_H-M   'P 1'
#
loop_
_entity.id
_entity.type
_entity.pdbx_description
1 polymer ?
#
loop_
_entity_poly.entity_id
_entity_poly.type
_entity_poly.pdbx_seq_one_letter_code
_entity_poly.pdbx_strand_id
1 'polypeptide(L)'
;MTQTLDDIQQLAHEHQVLLRGYGHAQLRSSELLCLQAQEIERLQRLVIRQRAALMAKETQLLWAREEREALEKAIPGLSRRVTLARRVESLLVRVQDLLRERARWQRQTAAPVAQPAMPAREPEQDAEAFEASLREADLVICQTGCLSHGEYWRVQDHCQRTGKTCVLVEQPDALRIVRIHRGAEGGDNPAMTLTHGDTTA
;
A
#
# COMPACT_ATOMS: atom_id res chain seq x y z
N MET A 1 97.77 -41.27 -15.17
CA MET A 1 97.20 -40.55 -16.33
C MET A 1 95.79 -41.05 -16.70
N THR A 2 95.41 -42.28 -16.37
CA THR A 2 94.04 -42.79 -16.60
C THR A 2 93.00 -42.22 -15.62
N GLN A 3 93.31 -42.18 -14.32
CA GLN A 3 92.42 -41.61 -13.30
C GLN A 3 91.97 -40.17 -13.59
N THR A 4 92.89 -39.32 -14.06
CA THR A 4 92.58 -37.92 -14.40
C THR A 4 91.64 -37.77 -15.59
N LEU A 5 91.62 -38.74 -16.51
CA LEU A 5 90.69 -38.74 -17.65
C LEU A 5 89.28 -39.17 -17.19
N ASP A 6 89.21 -40.17 -16.31
CA ASP A 6 87.96 -40.65 -15.73
C ASP A 6 87.28 -39.56 -14.88
N ASP A 7 88.06 -38.79 -14.09
CA ASP A 7 87.56 -37.66 -13.30
C ASP A 7 86.95 -36.55 -14.18
N ILE A 8 87.60 -36.24 -15.31
CA ILE A 8 87.11 -35.22 -16.27
C ILE A 8 85.81 -35.71 -16.92
N GLN A 9 85.71 -36.99 -17.27
CA GLN A 9 84.49 -37.57 -17.83
C GLN A 9 83.35 -37.58 -16.82
N GLN A 10 83.64 -37.90 -15.56
CA GLN A 10 82.66 -37.85 -14.47
C GLN A 10 82.15 -36.42 -14.26
N LEU A 11 83.05 -35.42 -14.18
CA LEU A 11 82.65 -34.02 -14.02
C LEU A 11 81.81 -33.52 -15.21
N ALA A 12 82.19 -33.91 -16.44
CA ALA A 12 81.42 -33.58 -17.63
C ALA A 12 80.01 -34.19 -17.58
N HIS A 13 79.89 -35.43 -17.10
CA HIS A 13 78.60 -36.08 -16.93
C HIS A 13 77.73 -35.38 -15.88
N GLU A 14 78.29 -35.08 -14.70
CA GLU A 14 77.59 -34.35 -13.63
C GLU A 14 77.14 -32.96 -14.09
N HIS A 15 78.01 -32.25 -14.82
CA HIS A 15 77.68 -30.95 -15.40
C HIS A 15 76.51 -31.03 -16.39
N GLN A 16 76.46 -32.06 -17.23
CA GLN A 16 75.33 -32.27 -18.16
C GLN A 16 74.02 -32.59 -17.44
N VAL A 17 74.07 -33.31 -16.32
CA VAL A 17 72.88 -33.57 -15.48
C VAL A 17 72.38 -32.26 -14.87
N LEU A 18 73.30 -31.44 -14.31
CA LEU A 18 72.97 -30.14 -13.75
C LEU A 18 72.39 -29.18 -14.78
N LEU A 19 72.97 -29.08 -15.97
CA LEU A 19 72.46 -28.21 -17.05
C LEU A 19 71.05 -28.61 -17.49
N ARG A 20 70.76 -29.92 -17.55
CA ARG A 20 69.40 -30.40 -17.85
C ARG A 20 68.42 -30.02 -16.75
N GLY A 21 68.79 -30.24 -15.49
CA GLY A 21 67.96 -29.84 -14.33
C GLY A 21 67.70 -28.33 -14.31
N TYR A 22 68.73 -27.52 -14.54
CA TYR A 22 68.61 -26.07 -14.64
C TYR A 22 67.70 -25.65 -15.80
N GLY A 23 67.88 -26.23 -16.99
CA GLY A 23 67.02 -25.95 -18.15
C GLY A 23 65.54 -26.25 -17.87
N HIS A 24 65.24 -27.38 -17.23
CA HIS A 24 63.86 -27.70 -16.81
C HIS A 24 63.30 -26.69 -15.80
N ALA A 25 64.08 -26.29 -14.82
CA ALA A 25 63.67 -25.28 -13.85
C ALA A 25 63.45 -23.90 -14.49
N GLN A 26 64.31 -23.52 -15.44
CA GLN A 26 64.21 -22.27 -16.18
C GLN A 26 62.97 -22.21 -17.07
N LEU A 27 62.64 -23.30 -17.76
CA LEU A 27 61.41 -23.39 -18.58
C LEU A 27 60.16 -23.23 -17.72
N ARG A 28 60.06 -24.00 -16.62
CA ARG A 28 58.93 -23.90 -15.68
C ARG A 28 58.77 -22.49 -15.11
N SER A 29 59.89 -21.86 -14.76
CA SER A 29 59.88 -20.51 -14.19
C SER A 29 59.44 -19.48 -15.24
N SER A 30 59.92 -19.60 -16.47
CA SER A 30 59.49 -18.74 -17.59
C SER A 30 58.00 -18.88 -17.87
N GLU A 31 57.47 -20.10 -17.90
CA GLU A 31 56.04 -20.36 -18.08
C GLU A 31 55.20 -19.71 -16.98
N LEU A 32 55.58 -19.90 -15.71
CA LEU A 32 54.89 -19.29 -14.58
C LEU A 32 54.91 -17.76 -14.68
N LEU A 33 56.06 -17.15 -15.01
CA LEU A 33 56.18 -15.70 -15.15
C LEU A 33 55.28 -15.16 -16.26
N CYS A 34 55.19 -15.85 -17.40
CA CYS A 34 54.29 -15.46 -18.49
C CYS A 34 52.82 -15.52 -18.07
N LEU A 35 52.40 -16.59 -17.39
CA LEU A 35 51.02 -16.72 -16.88
C LEU A 35 50.69 -15.63 -15.86
N GLN A 36 51.60 -15.37 -14.92
CA GLN A 36 51.42 -14.33 -13.90
C GLN A 36 51.36 -12.94 -14.53
N ALA A 37 52.21 -12.65 -15.53
CA ALA A 37 52.19 -11.37 -16.24
C ALA A 37 50.84 -11.13 -16.94
N GLN A 38 50.29 -12.15 -17.59
CA GLN A 38 48.97 -12.07 -18.23
C GLN A 38 47.85 -11.82 -17.21
N GLU A 39 47.92 -12.48 -16.05
CA GLU A 39 46.93 -12.29 -14.99
C GLU A 39 47.02 -10.89 -14.37
N ILE A 40 48.24 -10.39 -14.13
CA ILE A 40 48.46 -9.02 -13.66
C ILE A 40 47.87 -8.02 -14.65
N GLU A 41 48.11 -8.18 -15.95
CA GLU A 41 47.55 -7.28 -16.97
C GLU A 41 46.01 -7.34 -17.01
N ARG A 42 45.44 -8.55 -16.85
CA ARG A 42 43.98 -8.72 -16.77
C ARG A 42 43.41 -7.98 -15.56
N LEU A 43 44.00 -8.15 -14.37
CA LEU A 43 43.55 -7.51 -13.15
C LEU A 43 43.75 -5.99 -13.19
N GLN A 44 44.87 -5.51 -13.71
CA GLN A 44 45.11 -4.07 -13.91
C GLN A 44 44.05 -3.44 -14.81
N ARG A 45 43.68 -4.09 -15.91
CA ARG A 45 42.57 -3.64 -16.77
C ARG A 45 41.24 -3.60 -16.03
N LEU A 46 40.94 -4.59 -15.18
CA LEU A 46 39.72 -4.59 -14.37
C LEU A 46 39.71 -3.45 -13.35
N VAL A 47 40.82 -3.20 -12.66
CA VAL A 47 40.94 -2.09 -11.70
C VAL A 47 40.69 -0.75 -12.38
N ILE A 48 41.30 -0.51 -13.55
CA ILE A 48 41.09 0.74 -14.31
C ILE A 48 39.63 0.90 -14.72
N ARG A 49 39.00 -0.16 -15.26
CA ARG A 49 37.57 -0.12 -15.63
C ARG A 49 36.66 0.16 -14.44
N GLN A 50 36.90 -0.50 -13.31
CA GLN A 50 36.09 -0.32 -12.10
C GLN A 50 36.25 1.08 -11.52
N ARG A 51 37.48 1.62 -11.50
CA ARG A 51 37.73 3.01 -11.09
C ARG A 51 37.00 4.00 -11.98
N ALA A 52 37.06 3.83 -13.31
CA ALA A 52 36.34 4.68 -14.24
C ALA A 52 34.81 4.62 -14.04
N ALA A 53 34.26 3.42 -13.79
CA ALA A 53 32.83 3.25 -13.51
C ALA A 53 32.41 3.94 -12.20
N LEU A 54 33.22 3.85 -11.15
CA LEU A 54 32.98 4.55 -9.89
C LEU A 54 33.04 6.06 -10.07
N MET A 55 34.07 6.58 -10.73
CA MET A 55 34.19 8.01 -11.02
C MET A 55 32.97 8.54 -11.77
N ALA A 56 32.51 7.82 -12.81
CA ALA A 56 31.32 8.20 -13.57
C ALA A 56 30.07 8.25 -12.67
N LYS A 57 29.90 7.27 -11.77
CA LYS A 57 28.77 7.23 -10.84
C LYS A 57 28.84 8.32 -9.77
N GLU A 58 30.03 8.59 -9.23
CA GLU A 58 30.25 9.67 -8.27
C GLU A 58 29.98 11.03 -8.89
N THR A 59 30.44 11.28 -10.11
CA THR A 59 30.14 12.53 -10.83
C THR A 59 28.63 12.69 -11.08
N GLN A 60 27.94 11.63 -11.52
CA GLN A 60 26.48 11.65 -11.68
C GLN A 60 25.76 11.99 -10.38
N LEU A 61 26.22 11.43 -9.26
CA LEU A 61 25.63 11.65 -7.95
C LEU A 61 25.90 13.06 -7.42
N LEU A 62 27.07 13.63 -7.70
CA LEU A 62 27.37 15.03 -7.39
C LEU A 62 26.44 15.97 -8.16
N TRP A 63 26.31 15.79 -9.47
CA TRP A 63 25.38 16.61 -10.29
C TRP A 63 23.94 16.48 -9.82
N ALA A 64 23.47 15.28 -9.51
CA ALA A 64 22.13 15.07 -8.99
C ALA A 64 21.90 15.76 -7.63
N ARG A 65 22.93 15.82 -6.77
CA ARG A 65 22.86 16.55 -5.49
C ARG A 65 22.78 18.05 -5.72
N GLU A 66 23.60 18.59 -6.60
CA GLU A 66 23.60 20.01 -6.96
C GLU A 66 22.25 20.43 -7.55
N GLU A 67 21.70 19.65 -8.46
CA GLU A 67 20.38 19.89 -9.05
C GLU A 67 19.28 19.85 -7.98
N ARG A 68 19.32 18.86 -7.07
CA ARG A 68 18.37 18.80 -5.94
C ARG A 68 18.48 20.04 -5.05
N GLU A 69 19.68 20.46 -4.69
CA GLU A 69 19.89 21.66 -3.89
C GLU A 69 19.43 22.93 -4.62
N ALA A 70 19.65 23.01 -5.93
CA ALA A 70 19.17 24.11 -6.75
C ALA A 70 17.63 24.17 -6.76
N LEU A 71 16.96 23.02 -6.90
CA LEU A 71 15.49 22.92 -6.82
C LEU A 71 14.96 23.29 -5.43
N GLU A 72 15.61 22.81 -4.36
CA GLU A 72 15.23 23.16 -2.98
C GLU A 72 15.36 24.67 -2.73
N LYS A 73 16.41 25.32 -3.26
CA LYS A 73 16.59 26.78 -3.19
C LYS A 73 15.59 27.54 -4.07
N ALA A 74 15.28 27.02 -5.26
CA ALA A 74 14.30 27.60 -6.18
C ALA A 74 12.87 27.54 -5.63
N ILE A 75 12.60 26.65 -4.67
CA ILE A 75 11.29 26.49 -4.03
C ILE A 75 11.37 26.85 -2.53
N PRO A 76 11.30 28.16 -2.17
CA PRO A 76 11.28 28.58 -0.77
C PRO A 76 10.18 27.90 0.04
N GLY A 77 10.50 27.54 1.29
CA GLY A 77 9.55 26.96 2.24
C GLY A 77 9.05 25.54 1.91
N LEU A 78 9.69 24.84 0.96
CA LEU A 78 9.34 23.45 0.60
C LEU A 78 9.39 22.50 1.81
N SER A 79 10.48 22.54 2.59
CA SER A 79 10.66 21.69 3.78
C SER A 79 9.54 21.89 4.81
N ARG A 80 9.17 23.15 5.09
CA ARG A 80 8.04 23.49 5.98
C ARG A 80 6.72 22.95 5.46
N ARG A 81 6.46 23.07 4.15
CA ARG A 81 5.24 22.54 3.51
C ARG A 81 5.16 21.01 3.59
N VAL A 82 6.28 20.30 3.38
CA VAL A 82 6.34 18.83 3.53
C VAL A 82 6.08 18.41 4.98
N THR A 83 6.72 19.08 5.95
CA THR A 83 6.49 18.79 7.38
C THR A 83 5.04 19.05 7.78
N LEU A 84 4.46 20.15 7.31
CA LEU A 84 3.05 20.46 7.57
C LEU A 84 2.14 19.41 6.95
N ALA A 85 2.37 19.00 5.70
CA ALA A 85 1.58 17.98 5.03
C ALA A 85 1.57 16.66 5.81
N ARG A 86 2.75 16.18 6.25
CA ARG A 86 2.86 14.97 7.10
C ARG A 86 2.13 15.13 8.43
N ARG A 87 2.19 16.32 9.04
CA ARG A 87 1.48 16.58 10.30
C ARG A 87 -0.03 16.58 10.10
N VAL A 88 -0.52 17.19 9.03
CA VAL A 88 -1.94 17.19 8.67
C VAL A 88 -2.43 15.76 8.44
N GLU A 89 -1.68 14.95 7.70
CA GLU A 89 -1.98 13.53 7.47
C GLU A 89 -2.09 12.75 8.80
N SER A 90 -1.13 12.94 9.71
CA SER A 90 -1.17 12.34 11.04
C SER A 90 -2.37 12.79 11.87
N LEU A 91 -2.73 14.08 11.81
CA LEU A 91 -3.89 14.61 12.53
C LEU A 91 -5.20 14.06 11.97
N LEU A 92 -5.31 13.91 10.65
CA LEU A 92 -6.50 13.32 10.02
C LEU A 92 -6.71 11.89 10.48
N VAL A 93 -5.65 11.06 10.52
CA VAL A 93 -5.72 9.70 11.06
C VAL A 93 -6.18 9.74 12.52
N ARG A 94 -5.59 10.61 13.35
CA ARG A 94 -5.96 10.71 14.77
C ARG A 94 -7.41 11.14 14.97
N VAL A 95 -7.91 12.07 14.18
CA VAL A 95 -9.31 12.51 14.24
C VAL A 95 -10.24 11.36 13.84
N GLN A 96 -9.92 10.61 12.78
CA GLN A 96 -10.71 9.45 12.38
C GLN A 96 -10.76 8.39 13.50
N ASP A 97 -9.63 8.12 14.15
CA ASP A 97 -9.61 7.19 15.28
C ASP A 97 -10.48 7.69 16.42
N LEU A 98 -10.32 8.95 16.83
CA LEU A 98 -11.16 9.54 17.88
C LEU A 98 -12.65 9.49 17.54
N LEU A 99 -13.02 9.68 16.27
CA LEU A 99 -14.41 9.53 15.82
C LEU A 99 -14.89 8.08 15.92
N ARG A 100 -14.07 7.09 15.55
CA ARG A 100 -14.37 5.66 15.74
C ARG A 100 -14.50 5.33 17.23
N GLU A 101 -13.61 5.86 18.06
CA GLU A 101 -13.62 5.71 19.51
C GLU A 101 -14.87 6.33 20.15
N ARG A 102 -15.30 7.49 19.67
CA ARG A 102 -16.53 8.11 20.13
C ARG A 102 -17.75 7.29 19.73
N ALA A 103 -17.79 6.77 18.49
CA ALA A 103 -18.88 5.93 18.01
C ALA A 103 -18.99 4.60 18.77
N ARG A 104 -17.87 3.96 19.17
CA ARG A 104 -17.92 2.77 20.05
C ARG A 104 -18.54 3.10 21.40
N TRP A 105 -18.15 4.22 22.04
CA TRP A 105 -18.70 4.61 23.34
C TRP A 105 -20.18 4.96 23.21
N GLN A 106 -20.57 5.71 22.18
CA GLN A 106 -21.98 6.02 21.91
C GLN A 106 -22.84 4.77 21.73
N ARG A 107 -22.35 3.74 21.03
CA ARG A 107 -23.05 2.45 20.91
C ARG A 107 -23.17 1.71 22.23
N GLN A 108 -22.19 1.83 23.13
CA GLN A 108 -22.20 1.20 24.44
C GLN A 108 -23.09 1.95 25.44
N THR A 109 -23.13 3.29 25.37
CA THR A 109 -23.93 4.14 26.26
C THR A 109 -25.34 4.37 25.76
N ALA A 110 -25.60 4.17 24.46
CA ALA A 110 -26.95 4.02 23.98
C ALA A 110 -27.56 2.87 24.77
N ALA A 111 -28.54 3.19 25.61
CA ALA A 111 -29.41 2.18 26.18
C ALA A 111 -29.85 1.27 25.02
N PRO A 112 -30.03 -0.04 25.24
CA PRO A 112 -30.77 -0.84 24.29
C PRO A 112 -32.16 -0.20 24.24
N VAL A 113 -32.37 0.74 23.32
CA VAL A 113 -33.68 0.96 22.75
C VAL A 113 -33.96 -0.41 22.20
N ALA A 114 -34.81 -1.15 22.92
CA ALA A 114 -35.36 -2.38 22.42
C ALA A 114 -35.78 -2.05 21.00
N GLN A 115 -35.07 -2.60 20.02
CA GLN A 115 -35.62 -2.67 18.68
C GLN A 115 -37.02 -3.24 18.94
N PRO A 116 -38.10 -2.54 18.56
CA PRO A 116 -39.41 -3.16 18.67
C PRO A 116 -39.24 -4.49 17.97
N ALA A 117 -39.40 -5.58 18.74
CA ALA A 117 -39.21 -6.91 18.23
C ALA A 117 -40.06 -6.98 16.98
N MET A 118 -39.39 -7.10 15.82
CA MET A 118 -40.09 -7.40 14.59
C MET A 118 -40.87 -8.67 14.91
N PRO A 119 -42.22 -8.64 14.90
CA PRO A 119 -42.98 -9.84 15.18
C PRO A 119 -42.47 -10.91 14.24
N ALA A 120 -42.20 -12.10 14.79
CA ALA A 120 -41.84 -13.25 14.00
C ALA A 120 -42.89 -13.38 12.89
N ARG A 121 -42.44 -13.15 11.65
CA ARG A 121 -43.31 -13.07 10.49
C ARG A 121 -43.83 -14.48 10.24
N GLU A 122 -45.09 -14.72 10.58
CA GLU A 122 -45.82 -15.87 10.05
C GLU A 122 -45.78 -15.78 8.51
N PRO A 123 -45.33 -16.82 7.80
CA PRO A 123 -45.25 -16.78 6.36
C PRO A 123 -46.66 -16.94 5.78
N GLU A 124 -46.97 -16.12 4.77
CA GLU A 124 -48.14 -16.21 3.87
C GLU A 124 -49.48 -15.68 4.43
N GLN A 125 -49.79 -14.41 4.10
CA GLN A 125 -51.08 -13.68 4.05
C GLN A 125 -50.85 -12.30 4.67
N ASP A 126 -50.44 -11.26 3.93
CA ASP A 126 -51.33 -10.44 3.12
C ASP A 126 -50.54 -9.67 2.04
N ALA A 127 -50.45 -10.22 0.83
CA ALA A 127 -49.86 -9.50 -0.30
C ALA A 127 -50.64 -8.21 -0.64
N GLU A 128 -51.97 -8.25 -0.49
CA GLU A 128 -52.84 -7.09 -0.73
C GLU A 128 -52.67 -5.98 0.31
N ALA A 129 -52.54 -6.31 1.61
CA ALA A 129 -52.29 -5.31 2.63
C ALA A 129 -50.91 -4.65 2.44
N PHE A 130 -49.92 -5.43 2.00
CA PHE A 130 -48.61 -4.91 1.63
C PHE A 130 -48.68 -3.99 0.40
N GLU A 131 -49.41 -4.36 -0.65
CA GLU A 131 -49.62 -3.48 -1.80
C GLU A 131 -50.41 -2.21 -1.44
N ALA A 132 -51.40 -2.30 -0.57
CA ALA A 132 -52.14 -1.14 -0.08
C ALA A 132 -51.23 -0.18 0.69
N SER A 133 -50.38 -0.71 1.58
CA SER A 133 -49.37 0.08 2.28
C SER A 133 -48.35 0.72 1.32
N LEU A 134 -47.91 -0.03 0.29
CA LEU A 134 -47.05 0.52 -0.76
C LEU A 134 -47.74 1.67 -1.51
N ARG A 135 -49.04 1.55 -1.82
CA ARG A 135 -49.85 2.60 -2.47
C ARG A 135 -49.95 3.87 -1.65
N GLU A 136 -50.05 3.79 -0.33
CA GLU A 136 -50.13 4.95 0.54
C GLU A 136 -48.77 5.62 0.80
N ALA A 137 -47.66 4.90 0.65
CA ALA A 137 -46.34 5.46 0.90
C ALA A 137 -45.92 6.52 -0.14
N ASP A 138 -45.42 7.66 0.34
CA ASP A 138 -44.84 8.74 -0.48
C ASP A 138 -43.44 8.38 -1.03
N LEU A 139 -42.69 7.57 -0.29
CA LEU A 139 -41.33 7.12 -0.64
C LEU A 139 -41.11 5.69 -0.16
N VAL A 140 -40.53 4.86 -1.01
CA VAL A 140 -40.12 3.49 -0.67
C VAL A 140 -38.59 3.43 -0.53
N ILE A 141 -38.11 2.93 0.61
CA ILE A 141 -36.68 2.65 0.84
C ILE A 141 -36.45 1.16 0.61
N CYS A 142 -35.72 0.83 -0.46
CA CYS A 142 -35.39 -0.54 -0.79
C CYS A 142 -34.08 -0.93 -0.07
N GLN A 143 -34.16 -1.77 0.96
CA GLN A 143 -32.99 -2.37 1.59
C GLN A 143 -32.40 -3.43 0.64
N THR A 144 -31.09 -3.39 0.41
CA THR A 144 -30.36 -4.48 -0.28
C THR A 144 -30.20 -5.69 0.66
N GLY A 145 -31.32 -6.24 1.12
CA GLY A 145 -31.36 -7.38 2.02
C GLY A 145 -31.54 -8.68 1.25
N CYS A 146 -30.40 -9.33 0.92
CA CYS A 146 -30.27 -10.71 0.43
C CYS A 146 -30.54 -10.94 -1.07
N LEU A 147 -29.44 -11.00 -1.84
CA LEU A 147 -29.32 -11.48 -3.23
C LEU A 147 -29.82 -12.94 -3.48
N SER A 148 -30.42 -13.60 -2.50
CA SER A 148 -30.87 -15.00 -2.60
C SER A 148 -32.38 -15.20 -2.55
N HIS A 149 -33.18 -14.18 -2.20
CA HIS A 149 -34.64 -14.25 -2.25
C HIS A 149 -35.15 -13.07 -3.08
N GLY A 150 -35.84 -13.34 -4.20
CA GLY A 150 -36.21 -12.38 -5.26
C GLY A 150 -37.15 -11.23 -4.89
N GLU A 151 -37.19 -10.82 -3.63
CA GLU A 151 -38.02 -9.74 -3.08
C GLU A 151 -37.56 -8.35 -3.53
N TYR A 152 -36.24 -8.15 -3.66
CA TYR A 152 -35.66 -6.87 -4.09
C TYR A 152 -36.14 -6.44 -5.49
N TRP A 153 -36.03 -7.34 -6.47
CA TRP A 153 -36.41 -7.05 -7.85
C TRP A 153 -37.92 -6.81 -8.00
N ARG A 154 -38.75 -7.44 -7.16
CA ARG A 154 -40.21 -7.27 -7.17
C ARG A 154 -40.65 -5.89 -6.69
N VAL A 155 -40.03 -5.36 -5.64
CA VAL A 155 -40.36 -4.01 -5.13
C VAL A 155 -39.82 -2.92 -6.07
N GLN A 156 -38.64 -3.12 -6.67
CA GLN A 156 -38.10 -2.21 -7.67
C GLN A 156 -38.96 -2.16 -8.95
N ASP A 157 -39.37 -3.32 -9.49
CA ASP A 157 -40.26 -3.42 -10.65
C ASP A 157 -41.65 -2.82 -10.33
N HIS A 158 -42.19 -3.05 -9.13
CA HIS A 158 -43.43 -2.42 -8.68
C HIS A 158 -43.32 -0.89 -8.66
N CYS A 159 -42.28 -0.32 -8.04
CA CYS A 159 -42.10 1.13 -7.99
C CYS A 159 -41.92 1.73 -9.39
N GLN A 160 -41.19 1.04 -10.27
CA GLN A 160 -40.99 1.44 -11.66
C GLN A 160 -42.30 1.44 -12.46
N ARG A 161 -43.17 0.43 -12.28
CA ARG A 161 -44.46 0.34 -12.99
C ARG A 161 -45.54 1.25 -12.43
N THR A 162 -45.53 1.50 -11.11
CA THR A 162 -46.52 2.35 -10.44
C THR A 162 -46.12 3.82 -10.36
N GLY A 163 -44.90 4.16 -10.77
CA GLY A 163 -44.38 5.53 -10.76
C GLY A 163 -44.05 6.06 -9.36
N LYS A 164 -43.84 5.17 -8.38
CA LYS A 164 -43.47 5.56 -7.01
C LYS A 164 -41.99 5.86 -6.90
N THR A 165 -41.67 6.98 -6.25
CA THR A 165 -40.27 7.34 -5.95
C THR A 165 -39.68 6.30 -5.01
N CYS A 166 -38.56 5.70 -5.41
CA CYS A 166 -37.83 4.73 -4.59
C CYS A 166 -36.32 5.03 -4.57
N VAL A 167 -35.68 4.81 -3.42
CA VAL A 167 -34.23 4.95 -3.25
C VAL A 167 -33.64 3.62 -2.77
N LEU A 168 -32.59 3.18 -3.47
CA LEU A 168 -31.80 2.02 -3.09
C LEU A 168 -30.76 2.41 -2.05
N VAL A 169 -30.71 1.70 -0.93
CA VAL A 169 -29.70 1.95 0.10
C VAL A 169 -28.92 0.68 0.42
N GLU A 170 -27.62 0.75 0.17
CA GLU A 170 -26.67 -0.36 0.31
C GLU A 170 -26.37 -0.69 1.79
N GLN A 171 -26.45 0.31 2.68
CA GLN A 171 -26.27 0.15 4.13
C GLN A 171 -27.47 0.75 4.89
N PRO A 172 -28.51 -0.04 5.17
CA PRO A 172 -29.74 0.42 5.80
C PRO A 172 -29.50 0.97 7.22
N ASP A 173 -28.52 0.41 7.93
CA ASP A 173 -28.16 0.80 9.31
C ASP A 173 -27.59 2.22 9.39
N ALA A 174 -27.15 2.80 8.27
CA ALA A 174 -26.68 4.17 8.18
C ALA A 174 -27.84 5.19 8.09
N LEU A 175 -29.08 4.74 7.82
CA LEU A 175 -30.25 5.61 7.75
C LEU A 175 -30.87 5.78 9.15
N ARG A 176 -30.89 7.03 9.64
CA ARG A 176 -31.68 7.38 10.83
C ARG A 176 -33.13 7.65 10.42
N ILE A 177 -33.95 6.60 10.43
CA ILE A 177 -35.38 6.72 10.10
C ILE A 177 -36.15 7.26 11.31
N VAL A 178 -36.80 8.42 11.16
CA VAL A 178 -37.76 8.96 12.13
C VAL A 178 -39.16 8.59 11.64
N ARG A 179 -39.84 7.67 12.33
CA ARG A 179 -41.24 7.35 12.04
C ARG A 179 -42.14 8.33 12.78
N ILE A 180 -42.81 9.20 12.03
CA ILE A 180 -43.86 10.07 12.58
C ILE A 180 -45.19 9.39 12.26
N HIS A 181 -45.80 8.77 13.27
CA HIS A 181 -47.19 8.35 13.16
C HIS A 181 -48.05 9.60 13.34
N ARG A 182 -48.75 10.05 12.28
CA ARG A 182 -49.89 10.94 12.48
C ARG A 182 -50.96 10.08 13.16
N GLY A 183 -51.10 10.24 14.47
CA GLY A 183 -52.21 9.65 15.20
C GLY A 183 -53.51 10.10 14.53
N ALA A 184 -54.32 9.15 14.10
CA ALA A 184 -55.74 9.41 13.91
C ALA A 184 -56.32 9.66 15.30
N GLU A 185 -56.36 10.92 15.72
CA GLU A 185 -57.43 11.55 16.50
C GLU A 185 -57.00 12.95 17.00
N GLY A 186 -57.66 13.98 16.46
CA GLY A 186 -58.05 15.23 17.13
C GLY A 186 -57.02 16.07 17.89
N GLY A 187 -56.67 17.23 17.29
CA GLY A 187 -56.59 18.50 18.03
C GLY A 187 -55.22 18.92 18.59
N ASP A 188 -54.84 20.15 18.23
CA ASP A 188 -53.78 21.01 18.77
C ASP A 188 -52.31 20.73 18.45
N ASN A 189 -51.84 21.58 17.54
CA ASN A 189 -50.47 21.83 17.11
C ASN A 189 -49.70 22.61 18.19
N PRO A 190 -48.45 22.22 18.54
CA PRO A 190 -47.49 23.19 19.03
C PRO A 190 -46.33 23.37 18.04
N ALA A 191 -46.20 24.61 17.60
CA ALA A 191 -45.06 25.15 16.88
C ALA A 191 -43.74 24.81 17.59
N MET A 192 -42.79 24.21 16.86
CA MET A 192 -41.42 24.03 17.33
C MET A 192 -40.56 25.16 16.76
N THR A 193 -40.36 26.19 17.57
CA THR A 193 -39.46 27.32 17.34
C THR A 193 -38.00 26.85 17.31
N LEU A 194 -37.29 27.20 16.23
CA LEU A 194 -35.84 27.06 16.12
C LEU A 194 -35.18 28.23 16.83
N THR A 195 -34.42 27.99 17.89
CA THR A 195 -33.50 28.97 18.46
C THR A 195 -32.08 28.68 17.97
N HIS A 196 -31.53 29.61 17.20
CA HIS A 196 -30.10 29.70 16.94
C HIS A 196 -29.40 30.19 18.21
N GLY A 197 -28.41 29.43 18.69
CA GLY A 197 -27.50 29.89 19.72
C GLY A 197 -26.30 30.60 19.10
N ASP A 198 -26.24 31.92 19.27
CA ASP A 198 -25.08 32.75 18.95
C ASP A 198 -23.84 32.29 19.73
N THR A 199 -22.70 32.21 19.03
CA THR A 199 -21.38 31.97 19.63
C THR A 199 -20.53 33.22 19.47
N THR A 200 -20.37 33.99 20.55
CA THR A 200 -19.38 35.05 20.69
C THR A 200 -18.63 34.88 22.01
N ALA A 201 -17.36 34.47 21.90
CA ALA A 201 -16.18 34.86 22.71
C ALA A 201 -15.05 33.86 22.44
#